data_AF-A0A9P5PSZ5-F1
#
_entry.id   AF-A0A9P5PSZ5-F1
#
_cell.length_a   1.000
_cell.length_b   1.000
_cell.length_c   1.000
_cell.angle_alpha   90.00
_cell.angle_beta   90.00
_cell.angle_gamma   90.00
#
_symmetry.space_group_name_H-M   'P 1'
#
loop_
_entity.id
_entity.type
_entity.pdbx_description
1 polymer ?
#
loop_
_entity_poly.entity_id
_entity_poly.type
_entity_poly.pdbx_seq_one_letter_code
_entity_poly.pdbx_strand_id
1 'polypeptide(L)'
;MLPFSLKIVWFVLSLSGLLSCWAVLSAFALELRSYWLPMLYCIGCTILQGIFCLGLIWRMDPFLMPRSFCIAQTLLTGFASFLLTGVCATFTLGFSLAILKPGTWSLTAAKTSAWHPTYTITLIIFPILASAAQITAVLKLDAVRPFDSLVCDASNPEWIRFLGYAGTPILFSIPFSCLALMAVIQMTRT
;
A
#
# COMPACT_ATOMS: atom_id res chain seq x y z
N MET A 1 18.04 -7.12 18.93
CA MET A 1 17.21 -5.95 19.29
C MET A 1 17.89 -4.64 18.89
N LEU A 2 17.26 -3.85 18.01
CA LEU A 2 17.77 -2.51 17.65
C LEU A 2 17.73 -1.55 18.86
N PRO A 3 18.76 -0.70 19.06
CA PRO A 3 18.74 0.32 20.10
C PRO A 3 17.57 1.28 19.89
N PHE A 4 16.97 1.71 21.00
CA PHE A 4 15.76 2.53 20.99
C PHE A 4 15.92 3.84 20.19
N SER A 5 17.10 4.44 20.22
CA SER A 5 17.43 5.64 19.44
C SER A 5 17.23 5.44 17.93
N LEU A 6 17.62 4.28 17.39
CA LEU A 6 17.40 3.97 15.96
C LEU A 6 15.91 3.80 15.64
N LYS A 7 15.11 3.28 16.59
CA LYS A 7 13.66 3.19 16.42
C LYS A 7 13.00 4.57 16.33
N ILE A 8 13.46 5.52 17.16
CA ILE A 8 12.99 6.91 17.11
C ILE A 8 13.37 7.59 15.79
N VAL A 9 14.61 7.41 15.33
CA VAL A 9 15.05 7.98 14.05
C VAL A 9 14.20 7.46 12.90
N TRP A 10 13.93 6.14 12.87
CA TRP A 10 13.05 5.53 11.87
C TRP A 10 11.63 6.11 11.92
N PHE A 11 11.11 6.32 13.14
CA PHE A 11 9.81 6.93 13.35
C PHE A 11 9.73 8.37 12.80
N VAL A 12 10.72 9.22 13.13
CA VAL A 12 10.76 10.62 12.67
C VAL A 12 10.88 10.68 11.14
N LEU A 13 11.71 9.81 10.56
CA LEU A 13 11.85 9.70 9.10
C LEU A 13 10.53 9.28 8.43
N SER A 14 9.85 8.27 8.98
CA SER A 14 8.57 7.81 8.43
C SER A 14 7.45 8.86 8.57
N LEU A 15 7.39 9.57 9.70
CA LEU A 15 6.39 10.61 9.93
C LEU A 15 6.61 11.83 9.02
N SER A 16 7.86 12.29 8.86
CA SER A 16 8.19 13.36 7.92
C SER A 16 7.92 12.95 6.47
N GLY A 17 8.17 11.69 6.11
CA GLY A 17 7.77 11.10 4.83
C GLY A 17 6.25 11.13 4.61
N LEU A 18 5.46 10.83 5.63
CA LEU A 18 4.00 10.92 5.56
C LEU A 18 3.53 12.36 5.33
N LEU A 19 4.06 13.32 6.10
CA LEU A 19 3.68 14.74 5.97
C LEU A 19 4.05 15.31 4.59
N SER A 20 5.24 14.99 4.09
CA SER A 20 5.66 15.40 2.75
C SER A 20 4.80 14.73 1.66
N CYS A 21 4.44 13.46 1.82
CA CYS A 21 3.54 12.75 0.93
C CYS A 21 2.15 13.44 0.85
N TRP A 22 1.57 13.82 1.99
CA TRP A 22 0.33 14.58 2.03
C TRP A 22 0.44 15.92 1.31
N ALA A 23 1.50 16.68 1.55
CA ALA A 23 1.71 17.98 0.92
C ALA A 23 1.81 17.86 -0.61
N VAL A 24 2.67 16.95 -1.10
CA VAL A 24 2.92 16.76 -2.53
C VAL A 24 1.69 16.22 -3.25
N LEU A 25 1.03 15.20 -2.71
CA LEU A 25 -0.15 14.61 -3.35
C LEU A 25 -1.38 15.51 -3.31
N SER A 26 -1.50 16.38 -2.30
CA SER A 26 -2.55 17.40 -2.28
C SER A 26 -2.32 18.46 -3.36
N ALA A 27 -1.08 18.91 -3.54
CA ALA A 27 -0.71 19.81 -4.63
C ALA A 27 -0.96 19.17 -6.00
N PHE A 28 -0.59 17.90 -6.17
CA PHE A 28 -0.83 17.15 -7.39
C PHE A 28 -2.33 16.95 -7.70
N ALA A 29 -3.15 16.73 -6.68
CA ALA A 29 -4.60 16.60 -6.83
C ALA A 29 -5.26 17.89 -7.36
N LEU A 30 -4.74 19.06 -6.97
CA LEU A 30 -5.19 20.37 -7.45
C LEU A 30 -4.97 20.50 -8.97
N GLU A 31 -3.77 20.12 -9.45
CA GLU A 31 -3.41 20.19 -10.88
C GLU A 31 -4.23 19.21 -11.73
N LEU A 32 -4.45 17.99 -11.25
CA LEU A 32 -5.26 16.99 -11.94
C LEU A 32 -6.78 17.24 -11.85
N ARG A 33 -7.21 18.24 -11.07
CA ARG A 33 -8.62 18.47 -10.70
C ARG A 33 -9.33 17.22 -10.19
N SER A 34 -8.59 16.38 -9.48
CA SER A 34 -9.08 15.10 -8.99
C SER A 34 -8.42 14.69 -7.69
N TYR A 35 -9.25 14.52 -6.66
CA TYR A 35 -8.78 14.32 -5.29
C TYR A 35 -8.88 12.88 -4.80
N TRP A 36 -9.79 12.09 -5.37
CA TRP A 36 -10.13 10.77 -4.81
C TRP A 36 -8.94 9.81 -4.79
N LEU A 37 -8.18 9.71 -5.88
CA LEU A 37 -7.06 8.76 -5.97
C LEU A 37 -5.85 9.18 -5.11
N PRO A 38 -5.38 10.45 -5.15
CA PRO A 38 -4.31 10.91 -4.25
C PRO A 38 -4.72 10.85 -2.77
N MET A 39 -5.97 11.20 -2.43
CA MET A 39 -6.48 11.07 -1.06
C MET A 39 -6.47 9.62 -0.59
N LEU A 40 -6.89 8.67 -1.44
CA LEU A 40 -6.91 7.26 -1.09
C LEU A 40 -5.50 6.71 -0.83
N TYR A 41 -4.50 7.17 -1.61
CA TYR A 41 -3.09 6.86 -1.34
C TYR A 41 -2.64 7.40 0.02
N CYS A 42 -2.91 8.68 0.29
CA CYS A 42 -2.58 9.31 1.56
C CYS A 42 -3.24 8.59 2.74
N ILE A 43 -4.50 8.17 2.61
CA ILE A 43 -5.22 7.39 3.63
C ILE A 43 -4.54 6.03 3.87
N GLY A 44 -4.11 5.33 2.81
CA GLY A 44 -3.34 4.09 2.96
C GLY A 44 -2.05 4.31 3.76
N CYS A 45 -1.30 5.36 3.46
CA CYS A 45 -0.09 5.75 4.18
C CYS A 45 -0.38 6.14 5.64
N THR A 46 -1.47 6.86 5.93
CA THR A 46 -1.82 7.21 7.32
C THR A 46 -2.24 6.02 8.14
N ILE A 47 -2.94 5.03 7.56
CA ILE A 47 -3.27 3.78 8.25
C ILE A 47 -1.98 3.06 8.65
N LEU A 48 -1.05 2.91 7.71
CA LEU A 48 0.23 2.23 7.93
C LEU A 48 1.11 2.96 8.96
N GLN A 49 1.23 4.27 8.84
CA GLN A 49 1.97 5.08 9.82
C GLN A 49 1.27 5.11 11.17
N GLY A 50 -0.06 5.24 11.20
CA GLY A 50 -0.85 5.35 12.43
C GLY A 50 -0.73 4.10 13.30
N ILE A 51 -0.82 2.91 12.69
CA ILE A 51 -0.65 1.66 13.43
C ILE A 51 0.79 1.48 13.92
N PHE A 52 1.77 1.97 13.17
CA PHE A 52 3.15 2.05 13.63
C PHE A 52 3.27 3.02 14.82
N CYS A 53 2.75 4.24 14.74
CA CYS A 53 2.75 5.22 15.83
C CYS A 53 2.18 4.64 17.13
N LEU A 54 1.08 3.88 17.06
CA LEU A 54 0.49 3.23 18.24
C LEU A 54 1.45 2.20 18.88
N GLY A 55 2.31 1.56 18.09
CA GLY A 55 3.36 0.67 18.59
C GLY A 55 4.40 1.35 19.49
N LEU A 56 4.53 2.68 19.45
CA LEU A 56 5.43 3.42 20.34
C LEU A 56 5.02 3.30 21.81
N ILE A 57 3.72 3.10 22.11
CA ILE A 57 3.21 2.91 23.47
C ILE A 57 3.95 1.74 24.17
N TRP A 58 4.30 0.70 23.40
CA TRP A 58 5.05 -0.47 23.87
C TRP A 58 6.53 -0.44 23.46
N ARG A 59 7.10 0.75 23.26
CA ARG A 59 8.52 0.94 22.86
C ARG A 59 8.93 0.17 21.60
N MET A 60 7.97 -0.11 20.71
CA MET A 60 8.19 -0.92 19.50
C MET A 60 8.83 -2.27 19.82
N ASP A 61 8.38 -2.90 20.90
CA ASP A 61 8.82 -4.23 21.32
C ASP A 61 7.64 -5.22 21.22
N PRO A 62 7.66 -6.15 20.24
CA PRO A 62 6.62 -7.15 20.06
C PRO A 62 6.40 -8.04 21.28
N PHE A 63 7.39 -8.19 22.17
CA PHE A 63 7.24 -8.99 23.39
C PHE A 63 6.41 -8.29 24.47
N LEU A 64 6.30 -6.96 24.42
CA LEU A 64 5.49 -6.16 25.35
C LEU A 64 4.08 -5.87 24.82
N MET A 65 3.85 -6.06 23.52
CA MET A 65 2.58 -5.75 22.87
C MET A 65 1.52 -6.83 23.17
N PRO A 66 0.27 -6.44 23.46
CA PRO A 66 -0.80 -7.41 23.63
C PRO A 66 -1.09 -8.11 22.30
N ARG A 67 -1.43 -9.40 22.38
CA ARG A 67 -1.66 -10.25 21.20
C ARG A 67 -2.71 -9.68 20.23
N SER A 68 -3.78 -9.09 20.77
CA SER A 68 -4.82 -8.45 19.96
C SER A 68 -4.28 -7.26 19.15
N PHE A 69 -3.39 -6.45 19.74
CA PHE A 69 -2.72 -5.37 19.04
C PHE A 69 -1.80 -5.89 17.95
N CYS A 70 -1.03 -6.95 18.21
CA CYS A 70 -0.18 -7.56 17.19
C CYS A 70 -0.98 -8.08 16.00
N ILE A 71 -2.10 -8.77 16.24
CA ILE A 71 -2.99 -9.25 15.16
C ILE A 71 -3.54 -8.05 14.38
N ALA A 72 -4.05 -7.03 15.07
CA ALA A 72 -4.54 -5.82 14.41
C ALA A 72 -3.44 -5.14 13.59
N GLN A 73 -2.23 -5.02 14.12
CA GLN A 73 -1.08 -4.42 13.43
C GLN A 73 -0.75 -5.16 12.15
N THR A 74 -0.60 -6.49 12.19
CA THR A 74 -0.31 -7.30 11.00
C THR A 74 -1.42 -7.20 9.93
N LEU A 75 -2.68 -7.21 10.34
CA LEU A 75 -3.82 -7.13 9.42
C LEU A 75 -3.98 -5.73 8.81
N LEU A 76 -3.85 -4.66 9.61
CA LEU A 76 -3.93 -3.29 9.12
C LEU A 76 -2.77 -2.95 8.19
N THR A 77 -1.55 -3.37 8.53
CA THR A 77 -0.38 -3.19 7.66
C THR A 77 -0.58 -3.91 6.33
N GLY A 78 -1.07 -5.15 6.35
CA GLY A 78 -1.38 -5.90 5.13
C GLY A 78 -2.47 -5.24 4.27
N PHE A 79 -3.60 -4.85 4.89
CA PHE A 79 -4.67 -4.12 4.20
C PHE A 79 -4.17 -2.81 3.59
N ALA A 80 -3.41 -2.01 4.35
CA ALA A 80 -2.83 -0.76 3.84
C ALA A 80 -1.90 -1.01 2.66
N SER A 81 -1.07 -2.06 2.70
CA SER A 81 -0.23 -2.45 1.56
C SER A 81 -1.05 -2.86 0.34
N PHE A 82 -2.14 -3.64 0.49
CA PHE A 82 -2.99 -4.00 -0.65
C PHE A 82 -3.72 -2.78 -1.22
N LEU A 83 -4.23 -1.89 -0.36
CA LEU A 83 -4.86 -0.65 -0.78
C LEU A 83 -3.89 0.23 -1.58
N LEU A 84 -2.69 0.47 -1.05
CA LEU A 84 -1.65 1.25 -1.74
C LEU A 84 -1.25 0.62 -3.07
N THR A 85 -1.12 -0.71 -3.12
CA THR A 85 -0.83 -1.43 -4.37
C THR A 85 -1.95 -1.25 -5.40
N GLY A 86 -3.20 -1.38 -4.97
CA GLY A 86 -4.37 -1.15 -5.82
C GLY A 86 -4.41 0.27 -6.38
N VAL A 87 -4.09 1.27 -5.54
CA VAL A 87 -3.99 2.68 -5.96
C VAL A 87 -2.87 2.88 -6.99
N CYS A 88 -1.67 2.37 -6.71
CA CYS A 88 -0.54 2.43 -7.65
C CYS A 88 -0.87 1.75 -8.98
N ALA A 89 -1.45 0.55 -8.94
CA ALA A 89 -1.85 -0.19 -10.14
C ALA A 89 -2.87 0.59 -10.97
N THR A 90 -3.83 1.26 -10.32
CA THR A 90 -4.83 2.11 -10.96
C THR A 90 -4.18 3.30 -11.65
N PHE A 91 -3.24 3.96 -10.97
CA PHE A 91 -2.47 5.06 -11.54
C PHE A 91 -1.68 4.59 -12.76
N THR A 92 -0.92 3.51 -12.63
CA THR A 92 -0.14 2.94 -13.74
C THR A 92 -1.01 2.55 -14.92
N LEU A 93 -2.16 1.91 -14.69
CA LEU A 93 -3.09 1.53 -15.75
C LEU A 93 -3.67 2.75 -16.47
N GLY A 94 -4.14 3.75 -15.72
CA GLY A 94 -4.71 4.97 -16.28
C GLY A 94 -3.71 5.72 -17.17
N PHE A 95 -2.48 5.92 -16.68
CA PHE A 95 -1.43 6.59 -17.45
C PHE A 95 -0.96 5.77 -18.66
N SER A 96 -0.71 4.47 -18.47
CA SER A 96 -0.20 3.61 -19.55
C SER A 96 -1.21 3.47 -20.69
N LEU A 97 -2.51 3.36 -20.39
CA LEU A 97 -3.55 3.27 -21.42
C LEU A 97 -3.76 4.60 -22.15
N ALA A 98 -3.63 5.73 -21.46
CA ALA A 98 -3.72 7.04 -22.09
C ALA A 98 -2.62 7.24 -23.15
N ILE A 99 -1.44 6.67 -22.92
CA ILE A 99 -0.29 6.69 -23.84
C ILE A 99 -0.46 5.67 -24.97
N LEU A 100 -0.78 4.42 -24.63
CA LEU A 100 -0.84 3.32 -25.60
C LEU A 100 -2.08 3.38 -26.50
N LYS A 101 -3.19 3.99 -26.04
CA LYS A 101 -4.46 4.07 -26.78
C LYS A 101 -5.10 5.46 -26.66
N PRO A 102 -4.45 6.51 -27.20
CA PRO A 102 -4.89 7.90 -27.03
C PRO A 102 -6.29 8.20 -27.60
N GLY A 103 -6.73 7.45 -28.62
CA GLY A 103 -8.05 7.63 -29.24
C GLY A 103 -9.23 7.15 -28.38
N THR A 104 -9.05 6.07 -27.61
CA THR A 104 -10.09 5.52 -26.71
C THR A 104 -9.98 6.05 -25.29
N TRP A 105 -8.77 6.33 -24.83
CA TRP A 105 -8.45 6.79 -23.49
C TRP A 105 -7.80 8.17 -23.63
N SER A 106 -8.62 9.18 -23.93
CA SER A 106 -8.15 10.54 -24.12
C SER A 106 -7.47 11.07 -22.86
N LEU A 107 -6.28 11.65 -23.03
CA LEU A 107 -5.48 12.32 -22.01
C LEU A 107 -6.11 13.60 -21.44
N THR A 108 -7.43 13.83 -21.63
CA THR A 108 -8.09 14.90 -20.90
C THR A 108 -8.14 14.49 -19.44
N ALA A 109 -7.43 15.22 -18.56
CA ALA A 109 -7.33 14.95 -17.12
C ALA A 109 -8.69 14.66 -16.45
N ALA A 110 -9.77 15.26 -16.97
CA ALA A 110 -11.14 15.03 -16.51
C ALA A 110 -11.71 13.63 -16.83
N LYS A 111 -11.26 12.96 -17.90
CA LYS A 111 -11.74 11.62 -18.30
C LYS A 111 -10.85 10.49 -17.81
N THR A 112 -9.53 10.66 -17.79
CA THR A 112 -8.59 9.64 -17.25
C THR A 112 -8.79 9.42 -15.76
N SER A 113 -9.22 10.45 -15.04
CA SER A 113 -9.57 10.37 -13.62
C SER A 113 -11.06 10.10 -13.36
N ALA A 114 -11.92 10.02 -14.38
CA ALA A 114 -13.29 9.59 -14.15
C ALA A 114 -13.28 8.10 -13.75
N TRP A 115 -14.15 7.71 -12.83
CA TRP A 115 -14.25 6.32 -12.37
C TRP A 115 -14.47 5.38 -13.57
N HIS A 116 -13.51 4.49 -13.84
CA HIS A 116 -13.64 3.44 -14.82
C HIS A 116 -13.96 2.11 -14.12
N PRO A 117 -14.87 1.27 -14.64
CA PRO A 117 -15.19 -0.02 -14.02
C PRO A 117 -13.95 -0.90 -13.76
N THR A 118 -12.94 -0.83 -14.63
CA THR A 118 -11.66 -1.54 -14.45
C THR A 118 -10.93 -1.15 -13.16
N TYR A 119 -11.07 0.09 -12.68
CA TYR A 119 -10.49 0.55 -11.42
C TYR A 119 -11.15 -0.14 -10.20
N THR A 120 -12.37 -0.66 -10.35
CA THR A 120 -13.04 -1.45 -9.31
C THR A 120 -12.26 -2.73 -9.01
N ILE A 121 -11.64 -3.32 -10.04
CA ILE A 121 -10.86 -4.56 -9.87
C ILE A 121 -9.63 -4.29 -9.00
N THR A 122 -8.89 -3.22 -9.29
CA THR A 122 -7.65 -2.86 -8.58
C THR A 122 -7.90 -2.25 -7.21
N LEU A 123 -8.92 -1.41 -7.05
CA LEU A 123 -9.17 -0.65 -5.81
C LEU A 123 -10.07 -1.35 -4.80
N ILE A 124 -10.98 -2.21 -5.26
CA ILE A 124 -11.99 -2.82 -4.39
C ILE A 124 -11.81 -4.34 -4.35
N ILE A 125 -11.87 -5.00 -5.50
CA ILE A 125 -11.85 -6.47 -5.55
C ILE A 125 -10.52 -7.01 -5.02
N PHE A 126 -9.40 -6.48 -5.50
CA PHE A 126 -8.07 -6.95 -5.08
C PHE A 126 -7.83 -6.77 -3.57
N PRO A 127 -7.98 -5.57 -2.96
CA PRO A 127 -7.74 -5.41 -1.54
C PRO A 127 -8.68 -6.26 -0.67
N ILE A 128 -9.96 -6.38 -1.04
CA ILE A 128 -10.92 -7.21 -0.29
C ILE A 128 -10.52 -8.69 -0.32
N LEU A 129 -10.24 -9.24 -1.51
CA LEU A 129 -9.88 -10.66 -1.65
C LEU A 129 -8.54 -10.96 -0.98
N ALA A 130 -7.53 -10.10 -1.17
CA ALA A 130 -6.21 -10.26 -0.56
C ALA A 130 -6.29 -10.16 0.97
N SER A 131 -7.04 -9.19 1.51
CA SER A 131 -7.27 -9.08 2.95
C SER A 131 -8.06 -10.25 3.50
N ALA A 132 -9.12 -10.71 2.83
CA ALA A 132 -9.88 -11.87 3.27
C ALA A 132 -8.99 -13.13 3.35
N ALA A 133 -8.14 -13.35 2.34
CA ALA A 133 -7.18 -14.45 2.33
C ALA A 133 -6.16 -14.32 3.48
N GLN A 134 -5.58 -13.13 3.67
CA GLN A 134 -4.62 -12.87 4.75
C GLN A 134 -5.26 -13.04 6.14
N ILE A 135 -6.44 -12.46 6.38
CA ILE A 135 -7.18 -12.56 7.64
C ILE A 135 -7.47 -14.03 7.94
N THR A 136 -7.96 -14.77 6.95
CA THR A 136 -8.29 -16.19 7.12
C THR A 136 -7.03 -17.00 7.46
N ALA A 137 -5.92 -16.81 6.74
CA ALA A 137 -4.67 -17.51 7.00
C ALA A 137 -4.09 -17.17 8.37
N VAL A 138 -4.04 -15.88 8.73
CA VAL A 138 -3.50 -15.40 10.01
C VAL A 138 -4.29 -15.95 11.19
N LEU A 139 -5.61 -15.90 11.14
CA LEU A 139 -6.47 -16.36 12.24
C LEU A 139 -6.54 -17.88 12.34
N LYS A 140 -6.57 -18.61 11.21
CA LYS A 140 -6.68 -20.07 11.22
C LYS A 140 -5.39 -20.75 11.64
N LEU A 141 -4.24 -20.20 11.28
CA LEU A 141 -2.93 -20.79 11.54
C LEU A 141 -2.25 -20.20 12.78
N ASP A 142 -2.91 -19.27 13.47
CA ASP A 142 -2.37 -18.53 14.60
C ASP A 142 -0.96 -17.96 14.31
N ALA A 143 -0.89 -17.24 13.19
CA ALA A 143 0.37 -16.94 12.52
C ALA A 143 1.23 -15.89 13.25
N VAL A 144 0.60 -15.09 14.11
CA VAL A 144 1.21 -13.91 14.72
C VAL A 144 1.80 -14.31 16.06
N ARG A 145 3.14 -14.43 16.08
CA ARG A 145 3.92 -14.65 17.30
C ARG A 145 4.98 -13.57 17.45
N PRO A 146 5.28 -13.15 18.68
CA PRO A 146 6.32 -12.15 18.93
C PRO A 146 7.69 -12.67 18.45
N PHE A 147 8.42 -11.80 17.76
CA PHE A 147 9.78 -12.05 17.28
C PHE A 147 10.58 -10.74 17.34
N ASP A 148 11.91 -10.81 17.25
CA ASP A 148 12.78 -9.63 17.36
C ASP A 148 12.66 -8.72 16.13
N SER A 149 11.72 -7.77 16.19
CA SER A 149 11.39 -6.81 15.14
C SER A 149 10.84 -5.51 15.73
N LEU A 150 10.68 -4.49 14.89
CA LEU A 150 10.05 -3.21 15.25
C LEU A 150 8.51 -3.29 15.23
N VAL A 151 7.95 -4.31 14.59
CA VAL A 151 6.51 -4.49 14.37
C VAL A 151 6.11 -5.94 14.60
N CYS A 152 4.85 -6.16 14.97
CA CYS A 152 4.28 -7.51 14.94
C CYS A 152 3.98 -7.95 13.50
N ASP A 153 4.31 -9.19 13.17
CA ASP A 153 4.15 -9.78 11.84
C ASP A 153 3.80 -11.27 11.97
N ALA A 154 3.35 -11.86 10.87
CA ALA A 154 3.15 -13.30 10.76
C ALA A 154 4.52 -14.00 10.72
N SER A 155 4.84 -14.74 11.78
CA SER A 155 6.15 -15.37 11.98
C SER A 155 6.09 -16.89 11.96
N ASN A 156 4.94 -17.52 12.18
CA ASN A 156 4.84 -18.99 12.17
C ASN A 156 3.47 -19.50 11.72
N PRO A 157 3.35 -20.13 10.53
CA PRO A 157 4.42 -20.40 9.56
C PRO A 157 4.82 -19.16 8.75
N GLU A 158 6.12 -19.04 8.43
CA GLU A 158 6.72 -17.87 7.77
C GLU A 158 6.11 -17.55 6.40
N TRP A 159 5.60 -18.56 5.69
CA TRP A 159 5.05 -18.36 4.35
C TRP A 159 3.78 -17.49 4.33
N ILE A 160 3.07 -17.36 5.47
CA ILE A 160 1.89 -16.48 5.58
C ILE A 160 2.29 -15.01 5.36
N ARG A 161 3.55 -14.66 5.62
CA ARG A 161 4.07 -13.31 5.34
C ARG A 161 4.04 -12.98 3.84
N PHE A 162 4.16 -13.97 2.95
CA PHE A 162 4.00 -13.77 1.51
C PHE A 162 2.57 -13.44 1.11
N LEU A 163 1.57 -13.96 1.83
CA LEU A 163 0.18 -13.57 1.60
C LEU A 163 -0.10 -12.12 2.01
N GLY A 164 0.67 -11.59 2.97
CA GLY A 164 0.60 -10.19 3.42
C GLY A 164 1.36 -9.22 2.50
N TYR A 165 2.00 -8.21 3.11
CA TYR A 165 2.67 -7.12 2.39
C TYR A 165 3.86 -7.57 1.51
N ALA A 166 4.45 -8.74 1.79
CA ALA A 166 5.74 -9.13 1.20
C ALA A 166 5.63 -9.86 -0.15
N GLY A 167 4.46 -10.41 -0.52
CA GLY A 167 4.34 -11.24 -1.73
C GLY A 167 3.20 -10.82 -2.64
N THR A 168 1.96 -10.82 -2.13
CA THR A 168 0.76 -10.51 -2.92
C THR A 168 0.85 -9.17 -3.66
N PRO A 169 1.35 -8.07 -3.06
CA PRO A 169 1.59 -6.81 -3.78
C PRO A 169 2.54 -6.94 -4.97
N ILE A 170 3.63 -7.68 -4.80
CA ILE A 170 4.66 -7.86 -5.83
C ILE A 170 4.07 -8.62 -7.01
N LEU A 171 3.41 -9.75 -6.75
CA LEU A 171 2.74 -10.54 -7.79
C LEU A 171 1.73 -9.70 -8.57
N PHE A 172 0.94 -8.88 -7.86
CA PHE A 172 -0.03 -8.01 -8.49
C PHE A 172 0.61 -6.88 -9.29
N SER A 173 1.77 -6.35 -8.87
CA SER A 173 2.45 -5.24 -9.55
C SER A 173 3.11 -5.62 -10.89
N ILE A 174 3.55 -6.87 -11.08
CA ILE A 174 4.26 -7.34 -12.28
C ILE A 174 3.55 -6.95 -13.59
N PRO A 175 2.26 -7.27 -13.81
CA PRO A 175 1.57 -6.92 -15.06
C PRO A 175 1.52 -5.41 -15.30
N PHE A 176 1.37 -4.60 -14.24
CA PHE A 176 1.33 -3.14 -14.34
C PHE A 176 2.71 -2.56 -14.63
N SER A 177 3.78 -3.14 -14.08
CA SER A 177 5.16 -2.78 -14.44
C SER A 177 5.45 -3.06 -15.91
N CYS A 178 4.99 -4.20 -16.44
CA CYS A 178 5.10 -4.49 -17.87
C CYS A 178 4.32 -3.48 -18.74
N LEU A 179 3.10 -3.11 -18.34
CA LEU A 179 2.30 -2.09 -19.02
C LEU A 179 2.99 -0.72 -19.01
N ALA A 180 3.54 -0.31 -17.85
CA ALA A 180 4.29 0.93 -17.71
C ALA A 180 5.51 0.95 -18.64
N LEU A 181 6.26 -0.15 -18.71
CA LEU A 181 7.42 -0.28 -19.58
C LEU A 181 7.04 -0.13 -21.06
N MET A 182 5.95 -0.78 -21.49
CA MET A 182 5.46 -0.64 -22.86
C MET A 182 5.04 0.80 -23.18
N ALA A 183 4.38 1.48 -22.24
CA ALA A 183 4.01 2.89 -22.41
C ALA A 183 5.23 3.80 -22.55
N VAL A 184 6.28 3.59 -21.74
CA VAL A 184 7.54 4.33 -21.84
C VAL A 184 8.23 4.08 -23.19
N ILE A 185 8.28 2.83 -23.64
CA ILE A 185 8.85 2.48 -24.96
C ILE A 185 8.07 3.15 -26.10
N GLN A 186 6.74 3.27 -25.98
CA GLN A 186 5.94 3.95 -26.99
C GLN A 186 6.21 5.46 -27.00
N MET A 187 6.31 6.09 -25.82
CA MET A 187 6.65 7.52 -25.69
C MET A 187 8.02 7.88 -26.27
N THR A 188 9.02 7.00 -26.15
CA THR A 188 10.35 7.28 -26.71
C THR A 188 10.44 7.07 -28.22
N ARG A 189 9.47 6.39 -28.83
CA ARG A 189 9.40 6.16 -30.27
C ARG A 189 8.63 7.25 -31.03
N THR A 190 7.76 7.98 -30.35
CA THR A 190 7.00 9.13 -30.88
C THR A 190 7.76 10.42 -30.72
#